data_AF-D7KQ42-F1
#
_entry.id   AF-D7KQ42-F1
#
_cell.length_a   1.000
_cell.length_b   1.000
_cell.length_c   1.000
_cell.angle_alpha   90.00
_cell.angle_beta   90.00
_cell.angle_gamma   90.00
#
_symmetry.space_group_name_H-M   'P 1'
#
loop_
_entity.id
_entity.type
_entity.pdbx_description
1 polymer ?
#
loop_
_entity_poly.entity_id
_entity_poly.type
_entity_poly.pdbx_seq_one_letter_code
_entity_poly.pdbx_strand_id
1 'polypeptide(L)' 'MAIAFLSAERSKDPNRHVGACLVSQNGVILGIGYNGFPRGCSDDKLPWAKVLRSFDIQECLHKLSTKTH' A
#
# COMPACT_ATOMS: atom_id res chain seq x y z
N MET A 1 -16.97 -6.40 10.36
CA MET A 1 -15.66 -6.18 9.70
C MET A 1 -15.41 -6.97 8.42
N ALA A 2 -16.14 -8.05 8.12
CA ALA A 2 -15.92 -8.87 6.90
C ALA A 2 -15.85 -8.07 5.59
N ILE A 3 -16.68 -7.04 5.43
CA ILE A 3 -16.72 -6.20 4.20
C ILE A 3 -15.40 -5.46 3.96
N ALA A 4 -14.73 -5.00 5.02
CA ALA A 4 -13.43 -4.33 4.88
C ALA A 4 -12.35 -5.32 4.41
N PHE A 5 -12.34 -6.55 4.96
CA PHE A 5 -11.43 -7.60 4.52
C PHE A 5 -11.71 -8.01 3.06
N LEU A 6 -12.97 -8.21 2.69
CA LEU A 6 -13.34 -8.50 1.30
C LEU A 6 -12.95 -7.35 0.35
N SER A 7 -13.07 -6.10 0.79
CA SER A 7 -12.63 -4.95 -0.01
C SER A 7 -11.12 -4.93 -0.19
N ALA A 8 -10.34 -5.37 0.81
CA ALA A 8 -8.89 -5.46 0.75
C ALA A 8 -8.40 -6.40 -0.35
N GLU A 9 -9.13 -7.49 -0.65
CA GLU A 9 -8.82 -8.45 -1.73
C GLU A 9 -8.83 -7.82 -3.14
N ARG A 10 -9.36 -6.61 -3.29
CA ARG A 10 -9.30 -5.84 -4.55
C ARG A 10 -8.01 -5.04 -4.71
N SER A 11 -7.22 -4.89 -3.64
CA SER A 11 -5.93 -4.23 -3.69
C SER A 11 -4.99 -4.99 -4.61
N LYS A 12 -4.17 -4.24 -5.35
CA LYS A 12 -3.10 -4.79 -6.21
C LYS A 12 -1.73 -4.60 -5.58
N ASP A 13 -1.67 -4.14 -4.34
CA ASP A 13 -0.42 -3.97 -3.59
C ASP A 13 0.15 -5.34 -3.21
N PRO A 14 1.31 -5.75 -3.75
CA PRO A 14 1.89 -7.06 -3.47
C PRO A 14 2.34 -7.25 -2.01
N ASN A 15 2.50 -6.16 -1.25
CA ASN A 15 3.06 -6.22 0.10
C ASN A 15 1.97 -6.15 1.19
N ARG A 16 0.88 -5.40 0.95
CA ARG A 16 -0.12 -5.12 1.98
C ARG A 16 -1.50 -4.88 1.40
N HIS A 17 -2.45 -5.75 1.72
CA HIS A 17 -3.87 -5.55 1.38
C HIS A 17 -4.60 -4.87 2.54
N VAL A 18 -5.13 -3.67 2.31
CA VAL A 18 -5.91 -2.91 3.29
C VAL A 18 -7.26 -2.53 2.70
N GLY A 19 -8.32 -2.76 3.46
CA GLY A 19 -9.66 -2.34 3.09
C GLY A 19 -10.35 -1.56 4.21
N ALA A 20 -11.33 -0.76 3.83
CA ALA A 20 -12.10 0.10 4.71
C ALA A 20 -13.59 0.00 4.37
N CYS A 21 -14.43 0.14 5.39
CA CYS A 21 -15.88 0.18 5.24
C CYS A 21 -16.42 1.31 6.12
N LEU A 22 -17.09 2.30 5.51
CA LEU A 22 -17.75 3.40 6.18
C LEU A 22 -19.23 3.07 6.36
N VAL A 23 -19.69 3.09 7.61
CA VAL A 23 -21.05 2.69 7.98
C VAL A 23 -21.69 3.82 8.79
N SER A 24 -22.96 4.10 8.53
CA SER A 24 -23.75 5.06 9.30
C SER A 24 -24.11 4.52 10.68
N GLN A 25 -24.60 5.39 11.58
CA GLN A 25 -25.09 4.95 12.89
C GLN A 25 -26.27 3.97 12.78
N ASN A 26 -27.00 4.00 11.66
CA ASN A 26 -28.12 3.09 11.39
C ASN A 26 -27.68 1.75 10.78
N GLY A 27 -26.38 1.46 10.72
CA GLY A 27 -25.86 0.22 10.15
C GLY A 27 -25.86 0.15 8.63
N VAL A 28 -26.06 1.28 7.93
CA VAL A 28 -26.07 1.34 6.45
C VAL A 28 -24.68 1.63 5.93
N ILE A 29 -24.23 0.88 4.93
CA ILE A 29 -22.93 1.10 4.27
C ILE A 29 -23.02 2.35 3.41
N LEU A 30 -22.18 3.33 3.71
CA LEU A 30 -22.07 4.59 2.97
C LEU A 30 -20.95 4.56 1.93
N GLY A 31 -19.94 3.72 2.15
CA GLY A 31 -18.82 3.57 1.24
C GLY A 31 -17.88 2.44 1.63
N ILE A 32 -17.15 1.95 0.64
CA ILE A 32 -16.07 0.97 0.80
C ILE A 32 -14.83 1.46 0.06
N GLY A 33 -13.66 1.03 0.52
CA GLY A 33 -12.39 1.42 -0.08
C GLY A 33 -11.30 0.40 0.18
N TYR A 34 -10.20 0.53 -0.56
CA TYR A 34 -8.99 -0.26 -0.42
C TYR A 34 -7.79 0.56 -0.89
N ASN A 35 -6.57 0.15 -0.52
CA ASN A 35 -5.35 0.83 -0.98
C ASN A 35 -5.09 0.53 -2.47
N GLY A 36 -4.67 1.56 -3.21
CA GLY A 36 -4.22 1.41 -4.60
C GLY A 36 -3.95 2.75 -5.27
N PHE A 37 -3.55 2.70 -6.54
CA PHE A 37 -3.27 3.90 -7.31
C PHE A 37 -4.56 4.69 -7.64
N PRO A 38 -4.43 6.00 -7.92
CA PRO A 38 -5.55 6.80 -8.41
C PRO A 38 -6.18 6.19 -9.67
N ARG A 39 -7.47 6.42 -9.85
CA ARG A 39 -8.20 5.92 -11.03
C ARG A 39 -7.57 6.47 -12.31
N GLY A 40 -7.41 5.61 -13.31
CA GLY A 40 -6.78 5.95 -14.60
C GLY A 40 -5.27 5.77 -14.63
N CYS A 41 -4.63 5.52 -13.49
CA CYS A 41 -3.23 5.07 -13.44
C CYS A 41 -3.17 3.55 -13.65
N SER A 42 -2.25 3.09 -14.51
CA SER A 42 -2.00 1.66 -14.70
C SER A 42 -1.03 1.15 -13.65
N ASP A 43 -1.41 0.06 -12.98
CA ASP A 43 -0.59 -0.61 -11.95
C ASP A 43 0.68 -1.23 -12.52
N ASP A 44 0.72 -1.50 -13.84
CA ASP A 44 1.91 -2.03 -14.53
C ASP A 44 2.94 -0.94 -14.82
N LYS A 45 2.49 0.34 -14.86
CA LYS A 45 3.34 1.48 -15.19
C LYS A 45 3.93 2.15 -13.96
N LEU A 46 3.31 1.98 -12.80
CA LEU A 46 3.72 2.62 -11.56
C LEU A 46 4.33 1.59 -10.61
N PRO A 47 5.47 1.92 -9.97
CA PRO A 47 6.10 1.00 -9.04
C PRO A 47 5.27 0.88 -7.77
N TRP A 48 4.78 -0.32 -7.49
CA TRP A 48 4.42 -0.70 -6.12
C TRP A 48 5.67 -0.63 -5.24
N ALA A 49 5.51 -0.31 -3.95
CA ALA A 49 6.60 0.04 -3.03
C ALA A 49 7.89 -0.78 -3.25
N LYS A 50 9.04 -0.08 -3.29
CA LYS A 50 10.34 -0.69 -3.56
C LYS A 50 10.60 -1.87 -2.62
N VAL A 51 10.71 -3.08 -3.19
CA VAL A 51 11.44 -4.17 -2.55
C VAL A 51 12.89 -3.70 -2.45
N LEU A 52 13.38 -3.44 -1.24
CA LEU A 52 14.80 -3.19 -1.01
C LEU A 52 15.55 -4.43 -1.48
N ARG A 53 16.33 -4.33 -2.54
CA ARG A 53 17.24 -5.42 -2.94
C ARG A 53 18.43 -5.38 -1.99
N SER A 54 19.02 -6.53 -1.69
CA SER A 54 20.16 -6.61 -0.75
C SER A 54 21.33 -5.69 -1.12
N PHE A 55 21.48 -5.36 -2.41
CA PHE A 55 22.44 -4.37 -2.91
C PHE A 55 22.14 -2.93 -2.47
N ASP A 56 20.86 -2.56 -2.32
CA ASP A 56 20.44 -1.23 -1.86
C ASP A 56 20.80 -1.01 -0.37
N ILE A 57 20.87 -2.08 0.42
CA ILE A 57 21.27 -2.02 1.84
C ILE A 57 22.73 -1.58 1.96
N GLN A 58 23.64 -2.13 1.14
CA GLN A 58 25.06 -1.74 1.21
C GLN A 58 25.26 -0.28 0.81
N GLU A 59 24.55 0.21 -0.21
CA GLU A 59 24.64 1.62 -0.61
C GLU A 59 24.06 2.55 0.47
N CYS A 60 22.95 2.16 1.10
CA CYS A 60 22.37 2.91 2.22
C CYS A 60 23.31 2.93 3.44
N LEU A 61 23.89 1.78 3.82
CA LEU A 61 24.85 1.69 4.91
C LEU A 61 26.11 2.50 4.64
N HIS A 62 26.62 2.46 3.40
CA HIS A 62 27.75 3.28 2.99
C HIS A 62 27.44 4.78 3.08
N LYS A 63 26.27 5.22 2.57
CA LYS A 63 25.82 6.63 2.66
C LYS A 63 25.57 7.09 4.10
N LEU A 64 25.12 6.21 4.98
CA LEU A 64 24.95 6.50 6.41
C LEU A 64 26.32 6.60 7.10
N SER A 65 27.29 5.76 6.75
CA SER A 65 28.65 5.78 7.29
C SER A 65 29.47 6.99 6.83
N THR A 66 29.22 7.53 5.64
CA THR A 66 29.92 8.72 5.13
C THR A 66 29.28 10.05 5.55
N LYS A 67 28.06 10.02 6.12
CA LYS A 67 27.37 11.22 6.65
C LYS A 67 27.65 11.50 8.12
N THR A 68 28.41 10.64 8.78
CA THR A 68 28.89 10.80 10.17
C THR A 68 30.24 11.52 10.29
N HIS A 69 30.69 12.21 9.23
CA HIS A 69 31.84 13.13 9.27
C HIS A 69 31.48 14.50 8.70
#